data_AF-A0A3D4A5Y5-F1
#
_entry.id   AF-A0A3D4A5Y5-F1
#
_cell.length_a   1.000
_cell.length_b   1.000
_cell.length_c   1.000
_cell.angle_alpha   90.00
_cell.angle_beta   90.00
_cell.angle_gamma   90.00
#
_symmetry.space_group_name_H-M   'P 1'
#
loop_
_entity.id
_entity.type
_entity.pdbx_description
1 polymer ?
#
loop_
_entity_poly.entity_id
_entity_poly.type
_entity_poly.pdbx_seq_one_letter_code
_entity_poly.pdbx_strand_id
1 'polypeptide(L)'
;MTLFTEVQPTLENYWRSIILFGRNVASYKFALGKSLLELAQRGAEIVTLDILAEPFSRNLCEHLQLANRQATSKSSRFLDACRKFNSGDIQKGELLDVTTKLGFNNVIDAFHIVHDGEIGVRFFTDERKGSEKGIRLTQDLFRLTEQFQYRNLPTEVEARWRLVETAWELKLPRHVLTVDYDAESELLVMNDRMLKRKAITGCRDALNGYQKGMCFYCFSHISVESTSDDLPDVDHFFAHTLKPHGLGCSIDGVWNLVLACQNCNRGSKGKFTQLPELKFLERLHRRNNFFIESHHPLRETLIYQTGANELARRHFLQTTYNMSKELLIQNWKPEHEHEPAF
;
A
#
# COMPACT_ATOMS: atom_id res chain seq x y z
N MET A 1 12.39 -14.65 33.55
CA MET A 1 11.28 -14.90 32.60
C MET A 1 10.81 -13.56 32.06
N THR A 2 10.70 -13.42 30.75
CA THR A 2 10.26 -12.17 30.11
C THR A 2 8.75 -12.00 30.28
N LEU A 3 8.30 -10.79 30.64
CA LEU A 3 6.87 -10.42 30.79
C LEU A 3 6.14 -10.26 29.46
N PHE A 4 6.84 -10.47 28.34
CA PHE A 4 6.34 -10.21 26.99
C PHE A 4 6.37 -11.48 26.16
N THR A 5 5.32 -11.65 25.35
CA THR A 5 5.20 -12.70 24.34
C THR A 5 5.48 -12.11 22.96
N GLU A 6 6.30 -12.79 22.18
CA GLU A 6 6.57 -12.41 20.79
C GLU A 6 5.47 -12.96 19.87
N VAL A 7 4.89 -12.10 19.03
CA VAL A 7 3.93 -12.52 18.01
C VAL A 7 4.69 -12.87 16.73
N GLN A 8 4.48 -14.07 16.22
CA GLN A 8 5.04 -14.49 14.94
C GLN A 8 4.31 -13.80 13.77
N PRO A 9 5.01 -13.08 12.88
CA PRO A 9 4.37 -12.47 11.71
C PRO A 9 3.78 -13.53 10.77
N THR A 10 2.61 -13.25 10.20
CA THR A 10 1.99 -14.09 9.16
C THR A 10 2.67 -13.89 7.80
N LEU A 11 2.35 -14.75 6.82
CA LEU A 11 2.87 -14.63 5.45
C LEU A 11 2.48 -13.30 4.80
N GLU A 12 1.27 -12.81 5.05
CA GLU A 12 0.80 -11.51 4.57
C GLU A 12 1.59 -10.35 5.20
N ASN A 13 1.96 -10.46 6.49
CA ASN A 13 2.79 -9.46 7.14
C ASN A 13 4.18 -9.40 6.49
N TYR A 14 4.79 -10.56 6.17
CA TYR A 14 6.06 -10.61 5.45
C TYR A 14 5.94 -10.01 4.05
N TRP A 15 4.90 -10.37 3.29
CA TRP A 15 4.66 -9.84 1.96
C TRP A 15 4.48 -8.31 1.98
N ARG A 16 3.58 -7.81 2.83
CA ARG A 16 3.33 -6.36 2.99
C ARG A 16 4.58 -5.63 3.46
N SER A 17 5.41 -6.26 4.31
CA SER A 17 6.69 -5.70 4.73
C SER A 17 7.62 -5.41 3.53
N ILE A 18 7.77 -6.37 2.62
CA ILE A 18 8.54 -6.21 1.37
C ILE A 18 7.99 -5.03 0.56
N ILE A 19 6.69 -5.01 0.30
CA ILE A 19 6.06 -4.03 -0.59
C ILE A 19 6.09 -2.62 0.00
N LEU A 20 5.73 -2.48 1.28
CA LEU A 20 5.60 -1.18 1.95
C LEU A 20 6.96 -0.60 2.39
N PHE A 21 7.84 -1.41 2.99
CA PHE A 21 9.06 -0.93 3.65
C PHE A 21 10.35 -1.23 2.90
N GLY A 22 10.34 -2.16 1.94
CA GLY A 22 11.51 -2.41 1.08
C GLY A 22 11.93 -1.15 0.31
N ARG A 23 13.24 -0.96 0.12
CA ARG A 23 13.80 0.26 -0.52
C ARG A 23 13.26 0.44 -1.95
N ASN A 24 12.79 1.66 -2.26
CA ASN A 24 12.22 2.00 -3.56
C ASN A 24 13.23 2.85 -4.36
N VAL A 25 14.18 2.21 -5.05
CA VAL A 25 15.13 2.87 -5.97
C VAL A 25 14.63 2.80 -7.43
N ALA A 26 13.92 1.73 -7.76
CA ALA A 26 13.19 1.51 -9.00
C ALA A 26 11.88 0.76 -8.70
N SER A 27 10.90 0.84 -9.60
CA SER A 27 9.62 0.13 -9.45
C SER A 27 9.69 -1.38 -9.70
N TYR A 28 10.89 -1.91 -10.00
CA TYR A 28 11.11 -3.32 -10.28
C TYR A 28 10.57 -4.26 -9.18
N LYS A 29 10.62 -3.85 -7.91
CA LYS A 29 10.05 -4.65 -6.81
C LYS A 29 8.55 -4.85 -6.96
N PHE A 30 7.81 -3.83 -7.40
CA PHE A 30 6.36 -3.93 -7.62
C PHE A 30 6.07 -4.80 -8.85
N ALA A 31 6.83 -4.62 -9.94
CA ALA A 31 6.72 -5.46 -11.12
C ALA A 31 7.02 -6.94 -10.81
N LEU A 32 8.06 -7.22 -10.01
CA LEU A 32 8.38 -8.57 -9.55
C LEU A 32 7.28 -9.10 -8.62
N GLY A 33 6.81 -8.30 -7.67
CA GLY A 33 5.71 -8.66 -6.77
C GLY A 33 4.45 -9.08 -7.52
N LYS A 34 3.97 -8.28 -8.48
CA LYS A 34 2.81 -8.64 -9.32
C LYS A 34 3.06 -9.92 -10.12
N SER A 35 4.26 -10.06 -10.70
CA SER A 35 4.63 -11.25 -11.48
C SER A 35 4.63 -12.52 -10.62
N LEU A 36 5.15 -12.45 -9.39
CA LEU A 36 5.17 -13.58 -8.46
C LEU A 36 3.77 -14.00 -8.04
N LEU A 37 2.89 -13.05 -7.73
CA LEU A 37 1.49 -13.35 -7.41
C LEU A 37 0.83 -14.05 -8.61
N GLU A 38 0.92 -13.47 -9.80
CA GLU A 38 0.33 -14.03 -11.03
C GLU A 38 0.84 -15.46 -11.33
N LEU A 39 2.15 -15.70 -11.20
CA LEU A 39 2.75 -17.01 -11.48
C LEU A 39 2.42 -18.05 -10.41
N ALA A 40 2.36 -17.65 -9.13
CA ALA A 40 1.96 -18.53 -8.04
C ALA A 40 0.51 -18.98 -8.19
N GLN A 41 -0.40 -18.08 -8.59
CA GLN A 41 -1.81 -18.42 -8.84
C GLN A 41 -1.96 -19.46 -9.98
N ARG A 42 -1.00 -19.50 -10.91
CA ARG A 42 -0.94 -20.49 -12.00
C ARG A 42 -0.27 -21.81 -11.60
N GLY A 43 0.24 -21.92 -10.38
CA GLY A 43 0.92 -23.13 -9.88
C GLY A 43 2.33 -23.34 -10.47
N ALA A 44 3.00 -22.28 -10.95
CA ALA A 44 4.34 -22.40 -11.52
C ALA A 44 5.41 -22.57 -10.43
N GLU A 45 5.98 -23.76 -10.26
CA GLU A 45 7.04 -23.98 -9.27
C GLU A 45 8.40 -23.45 -9.76
N ILE A 46 8.81 -23.86 -10.97
CA ILE A 46 10.06 -23.43 -11.60
C ILE A 46 9.75 -22.32 -12.60
N VAL A 47 10.34 -21.15 -12.38
CA VAL A 47 10.15 -19.97 -13.23
C VAL A 47 11.50 -19.55 -13.80
N THR A 48 11.76 -19.91 -15.05
CA THR A 48 12.96 -19.45 -15.78
C THR A 48 12.91 -17.94 -15.97
N LEU A 49 14.07 -17.29 -16.20
CA LEU A 49 14.09 -15.85 -16.45
C LEU A 49 13.26 -15.45 -17.69
N ASP A 50 13.13 -16.33 -18.68
CA ASP A 50 12.31 -16.08 -19.88
C ASP A 50 10.81 -16.11 -19.56
N ILE A 51 10.38 -17.02 -18.68
CA ILE A 51 8.99 -17.04 -18.18
C ILE A 51 8.72 -15.79 -17.34
N LEU A 52 9.66 -15.40 -16.46
CA LEU A 52 9.50 -14.24 -15.60
C LEU A 52 9.54 -12.92 -16.37
N ALA A 53 10.28 -12.86 -17.49
CA ALA A 53 10.47 -11.65 -18.29
C ALA A 53 9.15 -11.08 -18.81
N GLU A 54 8.19 -11.92 -19.18
CA GLU A 54 6.91 -11.47 -19.73
C GLU A 54 6.08 -10.66 -18.72
N PRO A 55 5.61 -11.22 -17.59
CA PRO A 55 4.79 -10.46 -16.67
C PRO A 55 5.57 -9.28 -16.08
N PHE A 56 6.87 -9.42 -15.87
CA PHE A 56 7.71 -8.36 -15.31
C PHE A 56 7.81 -7.14 -16.23
N SER A 57 8.17 -7.35 -17.50
CA SER A 57 8.31 -6.27 -18.47
C SER A 57 6.97 -5.69 -18.88
N ARG A 58 5.91 -6.51 -18.99
CA ARG A 58 4.55 -6.06 -19.29
C ARG A 58 4.06 -5.06 -18.24
N ASN A 59 4.13 -5.40 -16.95
CA ASN A 59 3.74 -4.48 -15.88
C ASN A 59 4.53 -3.16 -15.96
N LEU A 60 5.85 -3.20 -16.21
CA LEU A 60 6.66 -1.99 -16.34
C LEU A 60 6.29 -1.14 -17.56
N CYS A 61 6.00 -1.77 -18.70
CA CYS A 61 5.58 -1.10 -19.92
C CYS A 61 4.24 -0.38 -19.71
N GLU A 62 3.26 -1.04 -19.09
CA GLU A 62 1.96 -0.45 -18.73
C GLU A 62 2.15 0.81 -17.85
N HIS A 63 2.97 0.72 -16.79
CA HIS A 63 3.23 1.85 -15.91
C HIS A 63 4.05 2.98 -16.55
N LEU A 64 4.95 2.67 -17.48
CA LEU A 64 5.71 3.70 -18.22
C LEU A 64 4.82 4.57 -19.11
N GLN A 65 3.65 4.06 -19.53
CA GLN A 65 2.65 4.86 -20.25
C GLN A 65 1.91 5.83 -19.32
N LEU A 66 1.76 5.49 -18.04
CA LEU A 66 1.08 6.32 -17.03
C LEU A 66 2.02 7.35 -16.39
N ALA A 67 3.24 6.93 -16.07
CA ALA A 67 4.28 7.76 -15.46
C ALA A 67 5.64 7.36 -16.04
N ASN A 68 6.24 8.25 -16.85
CA ASN A 68 7.48 7.96 -17.57
C ASN A 68 8.70 7.73 -16.63
N ARG A 69 8.60 8.14 -15.35
CA ARG A 69 9.68 7.96 -14.37
C ARG A 69 9.40 6.79 -13.43
N GLN A 70 10.15 5.71 -13.65
CA GLN A 70 10.04 4.44 -12.91
C GLN A 70 11.28 4.11 -12.06
N ALA A 71 12.22 5.04 -11.97
CA ALA A 71 13.40 4.92 -11.10
C ALA A 71 13.89 6.30 -10.65
N THR A 72 14.67 6.31 -9.57
CA THR A 72 15.35 7.52 -9.10
C THR A 72 16.56 7.86 -9.97
N SER A 73 17.17 6.86 -10.62
CA SER A 73 18.31 7.03 -11.54
C SER A 73 17.96 7.91 -12.75
N LYS A 74 18.97 8.58 -13.32
CA LYS A 74 18.79 9.44 -14.51
C LYS A 74 18.54 8.64 -15.79
N SER A 75 19.09 7.44 -15.89
CA SER A 75 18.95 6.55 -17.04
C SER A 75 18.88 5.09 -16.60
N SER A 76 18.33 4.24 -17.48
CA SER A 76 18.29 2.78 -17.32
C SER A 76 18.08 2.15 -18.68
N ARG A 77 19.07 1.40 -19.17
CA ARG A 77 18.99 0.71 -20.47
C ARG A 77 17.75 -0.18 -20.59
N PHE A 78 17.37 -0.82 -19.48
CA PHE A 78 16.19 -1.68 -19.45
C PHE A 78 14.89 -0.87 -19.56
N LEU A 79 14.74 0.23 -18.80
CA LEU A 79 13.56 1.09 -18.94
C LEU A 79 13.50 1.76 -20.32
N ASP A 80 14.65 2.08 -20.91
CA ASP A 80 14.71 2.61 -22.28
C ASP A 80 14.22 1.59 -23.31
N ALA A 81 14.53 0.29 -23.14
CA ALA A 81 13.96 -0.76 -23.97
C ALA A 81 12.44 -0.89 -23.80
N CYS A 82 11.94 -0.82 -22.56
CA CYS A 82 10.50 -0.80 -22.31
C CYS A 82 9.81 0.41 -23.00
N ARG A 83 10.44 1.59 -22.98
CA ARG A 83 9.93 2.77 -23.71
C ARG A 83 9.92 2.56 -25.22
N LYS A 84 10.99 1.99 -25.78
CA LYS A 84 11.07 1.65 -27.21
C LYS A 84 9.99 0.64 -27.62
N PHE A 85 9.68 -0.32 -26.75
CA PHE A 85 8.59 -1.24 -27.00
C PHE A 85 7.24 -0.49 -27.03
N ASN A 86 7.01 0.40 -26.07
CA ASN A 86 5.80 1.21 -26.03
C ASN A 86 5.63 2.14 -27.24
N SER A 87 6.72 2.62 -27.86
CA SER A 87 6.69 3.41 -29.10
C SER A 87 6.62 2.56 -30.37
N GLY A 88 6.75 1.23 -30.27
CA GLY A 88 6.78 0.32 -31.42
C GLY A 88 8.14 0.21 -32.11
N ASP A 89 9.20 0.77 -31.52
CA ASP A 89 10.56 0.75 -32.08
C ASP A 89 11.23 -0.64 -31.97
N ILE A 90 10.79 -1.47 -31.02
CA ILE A 90 11.25 -2.85 -30.85
C ILE A 90 10.05 -3.79 -30.71
N GLN A 91 10.23 -5.04 -31.14
CA GLN A 91 9.19 -6.07 -31.03
C GLN A 91 9.20 -6.74 -29.65
N LYS A 92 8.11 -7.46 -29.32
CA LYS A 92 7.96 -8.17 -28.03
C LYS A 92 9.14 -9.11 -27.74
N GLY A 93 9.61 -9.86 -28.74
CA GLY A 93 10.76 -10.77 -28.56
C GLY A 93 12.03 -10.05 -28.08
N GLU A 94 12.34 -8.89 -28.68
CA GLU A 94 13.50 -8.08 -28.27
C GLU A 94 13.33 -7.50 -26.86
N LEU A 95 12.11 -7.07 -26.49
CA LEU A 95 11.81 -6.65 -25.12
C LEU A 95 12.11 -7.78 -24.11
N LEU A 96 11.65 -8.99 -24.39
CA LEU A 96 11.85 -10.14 -23.51
C LEU A 96 13.34 -10.48 -23.38
N ASP A 97 14.08 -10.50 -24.49
CA ASP A 97 15.53 -10.74 -24.48
C ASP A 97 16.30 -9.72 -23.63
N VAL A 98 15.95 -8.43 -23.76
CA VAL A 98 16.57 -7.37 -22.96
C VAL A 98 16.16 -7.50 -21.48
N THR A 99 14.92 -7.89 -21.21
CA THR A 99 14.42 -8.12 -19.85
C THR A 99 15.16 -9.25 -19.16
N THR A 100 15.32 -10.41 -19.81
CA THR A 100 16.09 -11.54 -19.27
C THR A 100 17.52 -11.12 -18.93
N LYS A 101 18.16 -10.31 -19.79
CA LYS A 101 19.56 -9.87 -19.62
C LYS A 101 19.76 -8.79 -18.55
N LEU A 102 18.80 -7.86 -18.39
CA LEU A 102 19.00 -6.63 -17.61
C LEU A 102 17.98 -6.39 -16.49
N GLY A 103 16.77 -6.93 -16.62
CA GLY A 103 15.65 -6.64 -15.72
C GLY A 103 15.85 -7.17 -14.30
N PHE A 104 16.61 -8.26 -14.15
CA PHE A 104 16.72 -9.02 -12.91
C PHE A 104 18.03 -8.82 -12.13
N ASN A 105 18.88 -7.88 -12.56
CA ASN A 105 20.23 -7.71 -12.03
C ASN A 105 20.30 -7.39 -10.53
N ASN A 106 19.29 -6.72 -9.99
CA ASN A 106 19.27 -6.28 -8.59
C ASN A 106 18.00 -6.70 -7.84
N VAL A 107 16.87 -6.84 -8.55
CA VAL A 107 15.57 -6.99 -7.88
C VAL A 107 15.41 -8.36 -7.22
N ILE A 108 15.93 -9.43 -7.84
CA ILE A 108 15.88 -10.78 -7.25
C ILE A 108 16.71 -10.84 -5.96
N ASP A 109 17.90 -10.25 -5.97
CA ASP A 109 18.79 -10.19 -4.80
C ASP A 109 18.21 -9.35 -3.66
N ALA A 110 17.52 -8.26 -3.99
CA ALA A 110 17.02 -7.29 -3.03
C ALA A 110 15.57 -7.54 -2.55
N PHE A 111 14.80 -8.44 -3.18
CA PHE A 111 13.36 -8.55 -2.95
C PHE A 111 13.01 -8.87 -1.49
N HIS A 112 13.77 -9.76 -0.87
CA HIS A 112 13.55 -10.18 0.53
C HIS A 112 14.31 -9.33 1.55
N ILE A 113 14.94 -8.23 1.13
CA ILE A 113 15.69 -7.32 2.00
C ILE A 113 14.78 -6.16 2.41
N VAL A 114 14.52 -6.05 3.72
CA VAL A 114 13.71 -4.97 4.31
C VAL A 114 14.52 -4.28 5.41
N HIS A 115 14.49 -2.95 5.43
CA HIS A 115 15.40 -2.14 6.24
C HIS A 115 16.88 -2.47 5.98
N ASP A 116 17.52 -3.14 6.94
CA ASP A 116 18.95 -3.48 6.93
C ASP A 116 19.20 -5.00 6.97
N GLY A 117 18.15 -5.82 6.82
CA GLY A 117 18.24 -7.27 6.94
C GLY A 117 17.34 -8.02 5.98
N GLU A 118 17.65 -9.31 5.83
CA GLU A 118 16.78 -10.24 5.15
C GLU A 118 15.62 -10.66 6.06
N ILE A 119 14.41 -10.80 5.49
CA ILE A 119 13.25 -11.27 6.23
C ILE A 119 13.29 -12.78 6.49
N GLY A 120 12.57 -13.24 7.53
CA GLY A 120 12.56 -14.64 7.96
C GLY A 120 11.83 -15.63 7.04
N VAL A 121 11.21 -15.16 5.96
CA VAL A 121 10.45 -15.98 4.99
C VAL A 121 10.85 -15.60 3.56
N ARG A 122 11.09 -16.59 2.70
CA ARG A 122 11.33 -16.38 1.27
C ARG A 122 10.13 -16.84 0.46
N PHE A 123 9.72 -16.03 -0.51
CA PHE A 123 8.67 -16.36 -1.48
C PHE A 123 9.22 -17.04 -2.75
N PHE A 124 10.53 -16.95 -2.96
CA PHE A 124 11.24 -17.72 -3.97
C PHE A 124 12.71 -17.96 -3.56
N THR A 125 13.34 -18.98 -4.13
CA THR A 125 14.80 -19.18 -4.11
C THR A 125 15.43 -18.73 -5.43
N ASP A 126 16.63 -18.17 -5.36
CA ASP A 126 17.39 -17.76 -6.54
C ASP A 126 18.15 -18.97 -7.11
N GLU A 127 17.76 -19.40 -8.31
CA GLU A 127 18.36 -20.50 -9.05
C GLU A 127 18.96 -20.03 -10.39
N ARG A 128 19.29 -18.73 -10.52
CA ARG A 128 19.84 -18.15 -11.77
C ARG A 128 21.14 -18.81 -12.22
N LYS A 129 21.92 -19.34 -11.27
CA LYS A 129 23.17 -20.07 -11.52
C LYS A 129 22.99 -21.59 -11.70
N GLY A 130 21.77 -22.09 -11.52
CA GLY A 130 21.43 -23.51 -11.68
C GLY A 130 21.10 -23.89 -13.14
N SER A 131 20.62 -25.12 -13.33
CA SER A 131 20.19 -25.65 -14.64
C SER A 131 19.02 -24.87 -15.24
N GLU A 132 18.06 -24.49 -14.39
CA GLU A 132 16.81 -23.84 -14.80
C GLU A 132 16.98 -22.36 -15.15
N LYS A 133 18.09 -21.72 -14.71
CA LYS A 133 18.39 -20.31 -14.96
C LYS A 133 17.20 -19.40 -14.61
N GLY A 134 16.76 -19.42 -13.36
CA GLY A 134 15.55 -18.71 -12.93
C GLY A 134 15.38 -18.59 -11.43
N ILE A 135 14.14 -18.65 -10.97
CA ILE A 135 13.75 -18.72 -9.56
C ILE A 135 12.83 -19.91 -9.35
N ARG A 136 12.81 -20.44 -8.12
CA ARG A 136 11.82 -21.44 -7.71
C ARG A 136 10.89 -20.83 -6.68
N LEU A 137 9.58 -20.86 -6.96
CA LEU A 137 8.57 -20.37 -6.02
C LEU A 137 8.48 -21.30 -4.82
N THR A 138 8.40 -20.74 -3.62
CA THR A 138 8.41 -21.53 -2.38
C THR A 138 7.01 -21.97 -1.97
N GLN A 139 6.93 -22.99 -1.11
CA GLN A 139 5.66 -23.38 -0.48
C GLN A 139 5.02 -22.24 0.32
N ASP A 140 5.81 -21.29 0.84
CA ASP A 140 5.29 -20.09 1.51
C ASP A 140 4.49 -19.20 0.57
N LEU A 141 4.95 -19.03 -0.67
CA LEU A 141 4.19 -18.27 -1.67
C LEU A 141 2.91 -18.99 -2.08
N PHE A 142 2.94 -20.33 -2.21
CA PHE A 142 1.72 -21.11 -2.48
C PHE A 142 0.74 -21.08 -1.31
N ARG A 143 1.21 -21.22 -0.06
CA ARG A 143 0.35 -21.05 1.13
C ARG A 143 -0.24 -19.65 1.24
N LEU A 144 0.47 -18.63 0.73
CA LEU A 144 -0.05 -17.27 0.67
C LEU A 144 -1.24 -17.17 -0.29
N THR A 145 -1.28 -17.93 -1.41
CA THR A 145 -2.41 -17.91 -2.36
C THR A 145 -3.71 -18.48 -1.78
N GLU A 146 -3.59 -19.34 -0.76
CA GLU A 146 -4.72 -19.97 -0.07
C GLU A 146 -5.35 -19.05 0.99
N GLN A 147 -4.68 -17.96 1.38
CA GLN A 147 -5.18 -17.04 2.40
C GLN A 147 -6.27 -16.13 1.86
N PHE A 148 -7.25 -15.77 2.70
CA PHE A 148 -8.32 -14.83 2.33
C PHE A 148 -7.74 -13.53 1.74
N GLN A 149 -6.69 -13.02 2.39
CA GLN A 149 -6.06 -11.74 2.09
C GLN A 149 -5.28 -11.71 0.78
N TYR A 150 -5.00 -12.87 0.17
CA TYR A 150 -4.28 -12.95 -1.10
C TYR A 150 -4.92 -12.09 -2.19
N ARG A 151 -6.25 -12.12 -2.25
CA ARG A 151 -7.07 -11.35 -3.22
C ARG A 151 -6.81 -9.84 -3.17
N ASN A 152 -6.39 -9.32 -2.02
CA ASN A 152 -6.09 -7.90 -1.83
C ASN A 152 -4.67 -7.53 -2.29
N LEU A 153 -3.74 -8.49 -2.31
CA LEU A 153 -2.32 -8.20 -2.49
C LEU A 153 -1.99 -7.59 -3.87
N PRO A 154 -2.57 -8.02 -5.00
CA PRO A 154 -2.35 -7.37 -6.30
C PRO A 154 -2.72 -5.89 -6.27
N THR A 155 -3.88 -5.56 -5.70
CA THR A 155 -4.38 -4.18 -5.56
C THR A 155 -3.53 -3.36 -4.61
N GLU A 156 -3.07 -3.93 -3.49
CA GLU A 156 -2.14 -3.27 -2.57
C GLU A 156 -0.79 -2.94 -3.23
N VAL A 157 -0.25 -3.87 -4.03
CA VAL A 157 1.00 -3.66 -4.79
C VAL A 157 0.81 -2.54 -5.82
N GLU A 158 -0.30 -2.58 -6.56
CA GLU A 158 -0.65 -1.56 -7.55
C GLU A 158 -0.77 -0.17 -6.91
N ALA A 159 -1.58 -0.03 -5.87
CA ALA A 159 -1.77 1.22 -5.15
C ALA A 159 -0.45 1.81 -4.67
N ARG A 160 0.40 0.95 -4.08
CA ARG A 160 1.73 1.33 -3.62
C ARG A 160 2.63 1.80 -4.77
N TRP A 161 2.59 1.12 -5.90
CA TRP A 161 3.37 1.51 -7.08
C TRP A 161 2.92 2.88 -7.59
N ARG A 162 1.63 3.09 -7.86
CA ARG A 162 1.07 4.38 -8.32
C ARG A 162 1.47 5.54 -7.42
N LEU A 163 1.42 5.31 -6.12
CA LEU A 163 1.86 6.21 -5.08
C LEU A 163 3.36 6.57 -5.24
N VAL A 164 4.24 5.59 -5.47
CA VAL A 164 5.71 5.82 -5.60
C VAL A 164 6.05 6.53 -6.91
N GLU A 165 5.53 6.06 -8.04
CA GLU A 165 5.87 6.62 -9.35
C GLU A 165 5.38 8.06 -9.51
N THR A 166 4.18 8.38 -9.00
CA THR A 166 3.64 9.74 -9.08
C THR A 166 4.53 10.71 -8.28
N ALA A 167 5.05 10.28 -7.13
CA ALA A 167 6.00 11.06 -6.35
C ALA A 167 7.28 11.38 -7.13
N TRP A 168 7.82 10.39 -7.85
CA TRP A 168 9.03 10.57 -8.65
C TRP A 168 8.79 11.50 -9.84
N GLU A 169 7.64 11.36 -10.49
CA GLU A 169 7.25 12.12 -11.67
C GLU A 169 7.07 13.61 -11.36
N LEU A 170 6.40 13.95 -10.26
CA LEU A 170 6.16 15.34 -9.86
C LEU A 170 7.45 16.12 -9.59
N LYS A 171 8.58 15.43 -9.35
CA LYS A 171 9.90 16.02 -9.06
C LYS A 171 9.82 17.10 -7.98
N LEU A 172 8.84 17.02 -7.09
CA LEU A 172 8.66 17.97 -6.01
C LEU A 172 9.48 17.51 -4.81
N PRO A 173 10.01 18.44 -4.00
CA PRO A 173 10.53 18.08 -2.70
C PRO A 173 9.45 17.33 -1.91
N ARG A 174 9.83 16.24 -1.25
CA ARG A 174 8.87 15.35 -0.58
C ARG A 174 7.96 16.09 0.42
N HIS A 175 8.47 17.12 1.08
CA HIS A 175 7.72 17.95 2.05
C HIS A 175 6.65 18.85 1.43
N VAL A 176 6.60 18.99 0.10
CA VAL A 176 5.58 19.78 -0.63
C VAL A 176 4.50 18.87 -1.23
N LEU A 177 4.71 17.54 -1.20
CA LEU A 177 3.74 16.57 -1.71
C LEU A 177 2.68 16.30 -0.64
N THR A 178 1.56 17.02 -0.74
CA THR A 178 0.34 16.74 0.04
C THR A 178 -0.59 15.86 -0.79
N VAL A 179 -0.95 14.70 -0.24
CA VAL A 179 -1.99 13.82 -0.80
C VAL A 179 -3.32 14.20 -0.18
N ASP A 180 -4.27 14.58 -1.04
CA ASP A 180 -5.65 14.88 -0.67
C ASP A 180 -6.55 13.68 -1.02
N TYR A 181 -7.74 13.68 -0.45
CA TYR A 181 -8.80 12.72 -0.76
C TYR A 181 -9.95 13.42 -1.48
N ASP A 182 -10.38 12.85 -2.59
CA ASP A 182 -11.56 13.28 -3.32
C ASP A 182 -12.73 12.36 -2.97
N ALA A 183 -13.68 12.87 -2.19
CA ALA A 183 -14.82 12.09 -1.72
C ALA A 183 -15.82 11.69 -2.82
N GLU A 184 -15.87 12.41 -3.94
CA GLU A 184 -16.80 12.09 -5.04
C GLU A 184 -16.33 10.87 -5.83
N SER A 185 -15.02 10.80 -6.08
CA SER A 185 -14.40 9.70 -6.83
C SER A 185 -13.78 8.61 -5.93
N GLU A 186 -13.73 8.84 -4.62
CA GLU A 186 -12.99 8.06 -3.63
C GLU A 186 -11.51 7.84 -3.98
N LEU A 187 -10.89 8.80 -4.68
CA LEU A 187 -9.50 8.72 -5.11
C LEU A 187 -8.59 9.52 -4.20
N LEU A 188 -7.36 9.02 -4.02
CA LEU A 188 -6.26 9.84 -3.54
C LEU A 188 -5.71 10.66 -4.70
N VAL A 189 -5.57 11.96 -4.48
CA VAL A 189 -5.13 12.92 -5.48
C VAL A 189 -3.94 13.72 -4.96
N MET A 190 -3.09 14.18 -5.88
CA MET A 190 -2.03 15.14 -5.59
C MET A 190 -2.16 16.33 -6.52
N ASN A 191 -1.83 17.51 -6.02
CA ASN A 191 -1.71 18.70 -6.86
C ASN A 191 -0.33 18.72 -7.52
N ASP A 192 -0.30 18.92 -8.84
CA ASP A 192 0.95 19.12 -9.56
C ASP A 192 1.53 20.54 -9.32
N ARG A 193 2.66 20.84 -9.96
CA ARG A 193 3.31 22.16 -9.86
C ARG A 193 2.43 23.32 -10.33
N MET A 194 1.45 23.05 -11.18
CA MET A 194 0.50 24.01 -11.73
C MET A 194 -0.84 23.99 -10.97
N LEU A 195 -0.89 23.35 -9.79
CA LEU A 195 -2.08 23.16 -8.95
C LEU A 195 -3.20 22.38 -9.63
N LYS A 196 -2.88 21.55 -10.65
CA LYS A 196 -3.85 20.65 -11.24
C LYS A 196 -3.92 19.37 -10.43
N ARG A 197 -5.14 18.94 -10.10
CA ARG A 197 -5.39 17.64 -9.43
C ARG A 197 -5.01 16.50 -10.37
N LYS A 198 -4.16 15.60 -9.89
CA LYS A 198 -3.81 14.33 -10.54
C LYS A 198 -4.25 13.17 -9.65
N ALA A 199 -5.07 12.29 -10.20
CA ALA A 199 -5.48 11.07 -9.50
C ALA A 199 -4.32 10.07 -9.41
N ILE A 200 -4.17 9.43 -8.26
CA ILE A 200 -3.07 8.50 -7.98
C ILE A 200 -3.61 7.06 -7.99
N THR A 201 -4.50 6.75 -7.05
CA THR A 201 -5.04 5.41 -6.78
C THR A 201 -6.31 5.53 -5.93
N GLY A 202 -7.11 4.46 -5.85
CA GLY A 202 -8.27 4.41 -4.96
C GLY A 202 -7.86 4.54 -3.49
N CYS A 203 -8.69 5.22 -2.71
CA CYS A 203 -8.45 5.36 -1.27
C CYS A 203 -8.47 4.01 -0.56
N ARG A 204 -9.43 3.13 -0.92
CA ARG A 204 -9.50 1.74 -0.41
C ARG A 204 -8.19 1.00 -0.66
N ASP A 205 -7.75 0.98 -1.91
CA ASP A 205 -6.54 0.27 -2.35
C ASP A 205 -5.30 0.73 -1.58
N ALA A 206 -5.14 2.05 -1.41
CA ALA A 206 -4.01 2.63 -0.70
C ALA A 206 -4.02 2.36 0.81
N LEU A 207 -5.19 2.39 1.45
CA LEU A 207 -5.31 2.18 2.89
C LEU A 207 -5.23 0.69 3.29
N ASN A 208 -5.66 -0.22 2.41
CA ASN A 208 -5.84 -1.63 2.74
C ASN A 208 -4.57 -2.32 3.23
N GLY A 209 -3.43 -2.07 2.57
CA GLY A 209 -2.15 -2.69 2.94
C GLY A 209 -1.68 -2.31 4.35
N TYR A 210 -2.11 -1.15 4.85
CA TYR A 210 -1.75 -0.67 6.19
C TYR A 210 -2.77 -1.04 7.27
N GLN A 211 -4.00 -1.38 6.88
CA GLN A 211 -5.00 -2.02 7.72
C GLN A 211 -5.00 -3.54 7.59
N LYS A 212 -4.03 -4.09 6.86
CA LYS A 212 -3.84 -5.53 6.65
C LYS A 212 -5.08 -6.25 6.11
N GLY A 213 -5.92 -5.53 5.36
CA GLY A 213 -7.21 -6.00 4.85
C GLY A 213 -8.19 -6.47 5.94
N MET A 214 -8.18 -5.76 7.07
CA MET A 214 -9.16 -5.90 8.14
C MET A 214 -9.92 -4.59 8.34
N CYS A 215 -11.20 -4.70 8.71
CA CYS A 215 -12.01 -3.58 9.16
C CYS A 215 -11.33 -2.89 10.34
N PHE A 216 -11.25 -1.56 10.27
CA PHE A 216 -10.61 -0.74 11.29
C PHE A 216 -11.23 -0.90 12.68
N TYR A 217 -12.55 -1.14 12.76
CA TYR A 217 -13.28 -1.19 14.02
C TYR A 217 -13.39 -2.60 14.60
N CYS A 218 -13.91 -3.55 13.84
CA CYS A 218 -14.18 -4.91 14.33
C CYS A 218 -13.16 -5.96 13.95
N PHE A 219 -12.14 -5.64 13.14
CA PHE A 219 -11.19 -6.60 12.58
C PHE A 219 -11.82 -7.73 11.74
N SER A 220 -13.05 -7.59 11.23
CA SER A 220 -13.55 -8.51 10.20
C SER A 220 -12.67 -8.39 8.95
N HIS A 221 -12.51 -9.48 8.20
CA HIS A 221 -11.86 -9.40 6.90
C HIS A 221 -12.62 -8.45 5.97
N ILE A 222 -11.87 -7.74 5.12
CA ILE A 222 -12.39 -6.88 4.06
C ILE A 222 -11.66 -7.20 2.76
N SER A 223 -12.32 -6.92 1.63
CA SER A 223 -11.72 -7.07 0.30
C SER A 223 -11.79 -5.78 -0.49
N VAL A 224 -10.72 -5.43 -1.20
CA VAL A 224 -10.69 -4.29 -2.11
C VAL A 224 -10.94 -4.67 -3.57
N GLU A 225 -11.35 -5.91 -3.83
CA GLU A 225 -11.86 -6.30 -5.14
C GLU A 225 -13.23 -5.63 -5.37
N SER A 226 -13.38 -4.93 -6.50
CA SER A 226 -14.55 -4.10 -6.78
C SER A 226 -15.88 -4.85 -6.79
N THR A 227 -15.86 -6.16 -7.00
CA THR A 227 -17.04 -7.04 -7.05
C THR A 227 -17.25 -7.84 -5.76
N SER A 228 -16.48 -7.59 -4.71
CA SER A 228 -16.60 -8.33 -3.45
C SER A 228 -17.77 -7.85 -2.59
N ASP A 229 -18.49 -8.79 -1.98
CA ASP A 229 -19.48 -8.47 -0.95
C ASP A 229 -18.83 -7.90 0.34
N ASP A 230 -17.55 -8.22 0.56
CA ASP A 230 -16.75 -7.74 1.70
C ASP A 230 -16.08 -6.38 1.41
N LEU A 231 -16.58 -5.64 0.41
CA LEU A 231 -16.04 -4.32 0.05
C LEU A 231 -16.26 -3.31 1.20
N PRO A 232 -15.20 -2.71 1.74
CA PRO A 232 -15.28 -1.78 2.85
C PRO A 232 -15.73 -0.39 2.38
N ASP A 233 -16.28 0.38 3.31
CA ASP A 233 -16.45 1.81 3.14
C ASP A 233 -15.19 2.56 3.57
N VAL A 234 -14.93 3.69 2.91
CA VAL A 234 -13.98 4.70 3.41
C VAL A 234 -14.72 5.56 4.44
N ASP A 235 -14.42 5.36 5.71
CA ASP A 235 -15.00 6.11 6.80
C ASP A 235 -14.06 7.20 7.31
N HIS A 236 -14.62 8.31 7.78
CA HIS A 236 -13.89 9.37 8.46
C HIS A 236 -14.00 9.14 9.96
N PHE A 237 -12.89 8.77 10.62
CA PHE A 237 -12.89 8.50 12.06
C PHE A 237 -13.58 9.61 12.86
N PHE A 238 -13.17 10.86 12.61
CA PHE A 238 -13.90 12.07 12.95
C PHE A 238 -14.82 12.42 11.80
N ALA A 239 -16.14 12.31 12.01
CA ALA A 239 -17.14 12.39 10.95
C ALA A 239 -17.07 13.70 10.14
N HIS A 240 -17.37 13.62 8.84
CA HIS A 240 -17.36 14.77 7.93
C HIS A 240 -18.25 15.94 8.40
N THR A 241 -19.31 15.67 9.17
CA THR A 241 -20.19 16.70 9.77
C THR A 241 -19.45 17.67 10.69
N LEU A 242 -18.25 17.31 11.16
CA LEU A 242 -17.38 18.15 11.98
C LEU A 242 -16.59 19.19 11.19
N LYS A 243 -16.56 19.10 9.85
CA LYS A 243 -15.79 19.97 8.96
C LYS A 243 -16.09 21.47 9.12
N PRO A 244 -17.36 21.93 9.30
CA PRO A 244 -17.65 23.35 9.52
C PRO A 244 -17.07 23.91 10.82
N HIS A 245 -16.71 23.06 11.78
CA HIS A 245 -16.18 23.46 13.08
C HIS A 245 -14.65 23.66 13.09
N GLY A 246 -13.98 23.52 11.94
CA GLY A 246 -12.54 23.78 11.82
C GLY A 246 -11.70 22.79 12.63
N LEU A 247 -12.16 21.54 12.76
CA LEU A 247 -11.47 20.51 13.53
C LEU A 247 -10.26 19.96 12.76
N GLY A 248 -9.07 20.17 13.32
CA GLY A 248 -7.79 19.74 12.73
C GLY A 248 -7.39 20.54 11.48
N CYS A 249 -6.39 20.03 10.74
CA CYS A 249 -5.87 20.69 9.53
C CYS A 249 -6.73 20.45 8.28
N SER A 250 -7.42 19.30 8.22
CA SER A 250 -8.44 18.93 7.24
C SER A 250 -9.11 17.62 7.67
N ILE A 251 -10.43 17.61 7.85
CA ILE A 251 -11.19 16.40 8.21
C ILE A 251 -11.07 15.33 7.11
N ASP A 252 -10.90 15.72 5.86
CA ASP A 252 -10.79 14.80 4.72
C ASP A 252 -9.35 14.28 4.53
N GLY A 253 -8.44 14.61 5.45
CA GLY A 253 -7.06 14.16 5.37
C GLY A 253 -6.93 12.66 5.61
N VAL A 254 -5.95 12.03 4.93
CA VAL A 254 -5.66 10.58 5.05
C VAL A 254 -5.45 10.12 6.50
N TRP A 255 -4.99 11.02 7.37
CA TRP A 255 -4.84 10.77 8.82
C TRP A 255 -6.16 10.39 9.51
N ASN A 256 -7.30 10.80 8.95
CA ASN A 256 -8.64 10.59 9.49
C ASN A 256 -9.43 9.49 8.75
N LEU A 257 -8.97 9.07 7.56
CA LEU A 257 -9.67 8.08 6.74
C LEU A 257 -9.31 6.64 7.13
N VAL A 258 -10.30 5.78 7.33
CA VAL A 258 -10.14 4.36 7.69
C VAL A 258 -11.04 3.47 6.83
N LEU A 259 -10.66 2.21 6.63
CA LEU A 259 -11.54 1.23 5.98
C LEU A 259 -12.39 0.52 7.03
N ALA A 260 -13.70 0.60 6.90
CA ALA A 260 -14.66 -0.04 7.78
C ALA A 260 -15.56 -1.00 7.00
N CYS A 261 -15.85 -2.17 7.56
CA CYS A 261 -16.86 -3.04 6.96
C CYS A 261 -18.24 -2.37 7.00
N GLN A 262 -19.12 -2.78 6.10
CA GLN A 262 -20.45 -2.19 5.96
C GLN A 262 -21.26 -2.26 7.27
N ASN A 263 -21.11 -3.33 8.05
CA ASN A 263 -21.80 -3.47 9.35
C ASN A 263 -21.34 -2.44 10.40
N CYS A 264 -20.05 -2.08 10.38
CA CYS A 264 -19.53 -1.06 11.30
C CYS A 264 -19.86 0.36 10.84
N ASN A 265 -19.94 0.59 9.53
CA ASN A 265 -20.10 1.93 9.00
C ASN A 265 -21.57 2.32 8.71
N ARG A 266 -22.40 1.36 8.28
CA ARG A 266 -23.78 1.55 7.81
C ARG A 266 -24.83 1.01 8.80
N GLY A 267 -26.10 1.32 8.53
CA GLY A 267 -27.26 0.88 9.31
C GLY A 267 -27.44 1.57 10.67
N SER A 268 -28.59 1.40 11.32
CA SER A 268 -28.93 2.12 12.57
C SER A 268 -27.97 1.87 13.75
N LYS A 269 -27.12 0.85 13.66
CA LYS A 269 -26.10 0.49 14.66
C LYS A 269 -24.66 0.80 14.23
N GLY A 270 -24.47 1.27 13.00
CA GLY A 270 -23.17 1.71 12.51
C GLY A 270 -22.73 3.03 13.14
N LYS A 271 -21.48 3.40 12.89
CA LYS A 271 -20.86 4.61 13.44
C LYS A 271 -21.54 5.89 12.96
N PHE A 272 -21.78 6.04 11.65
CA PHE A 272 -22.26 7.28 11.03
C PHE A 272 -21.45 8.50 11.52
N THR A 273 -22.12 9.41 12.23
CA THR A 273 -21.56 10.66 12.75
C THR A 273 -21.09 10.53 14.20
N GLN A 274 -21.26 9.37 14.83
CA GLN A 274 -20.90 9.16 16.22
C GLN A 274 -19.37 9.07 16.39
N LEU A 275 -18.90 9.49 17.55
CA LEU A 275 -17.47 9.49 17.86
C LEU A 275 -17.04 8.09 18.33
N PRO A 276 -16.07 7.42 17.69
CA PRO A 276 -15.59 6.13 18.18
C PRO A 276 -15.03 6.23 19.61
N GLU A 277 -15.17 5.18 20.42
CA GLU A 277 -14.54 5.11 21.75
C GLU A 277 -13.02 5.36 21.69
N LEU A 278 -12.45 5.87 22.79
CA LEU A 278 -11.06 6.33 22.87
C LEU A 278 -10.02 5.27 22.48
N LYS A 279 -10.30 3.98 22.71
CA LYS A 279 -9.42 2.88 22.26
C LYS A 279 -9.20 2.85 20.74
N PHE A 280 -10.18 3.30 19.96
CA PHE A 280 -10.04 3.40 18.50
C PHE A 280 -9.20 4.61 18.10
N LEU A 281 -9.11 5.66 18.94
CA LEU A 281 -8.18 6.77 18.74
C LEU A 281 -6.73 6.30 18.90
N GLU A 282 -6.46 5.46 19.90
CA GLU A 282 -5.15 4.83 20.07
C GLU A 282 -4.79 3.93 18.87
N ARG A 283 -5.76 3.16 18.36
CA ARG A 283 -5.60 2.40 17.12
C ARG A 283 -5.31 3.30 15.91
N LEU A 284 -6.02 4.42 15.79
CA LEU A 284 -5.80 5.40 14.72
C LEU A 284 -4.38 5.97 14.80
N HIS A 285 -3.96 6.32 16.00
CA HIS A 285 -2.61 6.79 16.28
C HIS A 285 -1.55 5.76 15.87
N ARG A 286 -1.69 4.50 16.29
CA ARG A 286 -0.77 3.41 15.91
C ARG A 286 -0.70 3.23 14.39
N ARG A 287 -1.86 3.18 13.73
CA ARG A 287 -1.98 3.06 12.27
C ARG A 287 -1.30 4.23 11.56
N ASN A 288 -1.53 5.47 11.98
CA ASN A 288 -0.93 6.65 11.35
C ASN A 288 0.60 6.69 11.50
N ASN A 289 1.13 6.26 12.65
CA ASN A 289 2.58 6.14 12.81
C ASN A 289 3.17 5.04 11.92
N PHE A 290 2.49 3.90 11.78
CA PHE A 290 2.90 2.84 10.86
C PHE A 290 2.95 3.31 9.39
N PHE A 291 1.99 4.15 8.96
CA PHE A 291 2.07 4.80 7.64
C PHE A 291 3.35 5.64 7.47
N ILE A 292 3.67 6.45 8.47
CA ILE A 292 4.83 7.36 8.48
C ILE A 292 6.14 6.57 8.35
N GLU A 293 6.24 5.39 8.93
CA GLU A 293 7.43 4.53 8.85
C GLU A 293 7.65 3.96 7.44
N SER A 294 6.64 3.91 6.57
CA SER A 294 6.75 3.35 5.21
C SER A 294 7.44 4.26 4.18
N HIS A 295 8.04 5.39 4.59
CA HIS A 295 8.89 6.27 3.76
C HIS A 295 8.35 6.63 2.36
N HIS A 296 7.10 7.10 2.31
CA HIS A 296 6.35 7.39 1.08
C HIS A 296 5.67 8.76 1.13
N PRO A 297 5.29 9.44 0.03
CA PRO A 297 4.43 10.64 0.03
C PRO A 297 3.38 10.77 1.15
N LEU A 298 2.66 9.69 1.48
CA LEU A 298 1.70 9.69 2.59
C LEU A 298 2.36 10.03 3.94
N ARG A 299 3.61 9.62 4.18
CA ARG A 299 4.41 9.99 5.35
C ARG A 299 4.49 11.51 5.51
N GLU A 300 4.90 12.21 4.46
CA GLU A 300 5.10 13.66 4.53
C GLU A 300 3.77 14.38 4.70
N THR A 301 2.73 13.89 4.03
CA THR A 301 1.35 14.37 4.20
C THR A 301 0.90 14.23 5.66
N LEU A 302 1.09 13.06 6.27
CA LEU A 302 0.71 12.81 7.66
C LEU A 302 1.54 13.64 8.64
N ILE A 303 2.85 13.75 8.43
CA ILE A 303 3.74 14.58 9.25
C ILE A 303 3.30 16.05 9.19
N TYR A 304 3.01 16.55 7.99
CA TYR A 304 2.56 17.92 7.78
C TYR A 304 1.19 18.18 8.45
N GLN A 305 0.24 17.25 8.31
CA GLN A 305 -1.13 17.40 8.82
C GLN A 305 -1.25 17.18 10.33
N THR A 306 -0.42 16.30 10.91
CA THR A 306 -0.63 15.84 12.31
C THR A 306 0.52 16.21 13.25
N GLY A 307 1.72 16.50 12.75
CA GLY A 307 2.86 16.94 13.56
C GLY A 307 4.19 16.22 13.27
N ALA A 308 5.29 16.94 13.52
CA ALA A 308 6.66 16.53 13.21
C ALA A 308 7.14 15.28 13.96
N ASN A 309 6.70 15.09 15.21
CA ASN A 309 7.10 13.99 16.08
C ASN A 309 5.88 13.27 16.67
N GLU A 310 6.07 12.07 17.21
CA GLU A 310 4.99 11.22 17.71
C GLU A 310 4.17 11.93 18.81
N LEU A 311 4.84 12.61 19.74
CA LEU A 311 4.19 13.37 20.81
C LEU A 311 3.25 14.45 20.25
N ALA A 312 3.71 15.22 19.24
CA ALA A 312 2.89 16.24 18.58
C ALA A 312 1.67 15.62 17.88
N ARG A 313 1.85 14.46 17.22
CA ARG A 313 0.76 13.72 16.56
C ARG A 313 -0.27 13.19 17.54
N ARG A 314 0.19 12.62 18.66
CA ARG A 314 -0.69 12.18 19.75
C ARG A 314 -1.48 13.34 20.34
N HIS A 315 -0.81 14.46 20.61
CA HIS A 315 -1.46 15.67 21.11
C HIS A 315 -2.52 16.18 20.12
N PHE A 316 -2.19 16.28 18.83
CA PHE A 316 -3.12 16.66 17.77
C PHE A 316 -4.40 15.79 17.75
N LEU A 317 -4.23 14.47 17.80
CA LEU A 317 -5.37 13.54 17.83
C LEU A 317 -6.20 13.69 19.11
N GLN A 318 -5.56 13.83 20.28
CA GLN A 318 -6.26 14.01 21.55
C GLN A 318 -7.05 15.32 21.61
N THR A 319 -6.46 16.43 21.15
CA THR A 319 -7.15 17.72 21.06
C THR A 319 -8.36 17.63 20.15
N THR A 320 -8.20 17.04 18.97
CA THR A 320 -9.29 16.86 18.00
C THR A 320 -10.41 15.98 18.58
N TYR A 321 -10.04 14.93 19.31
CA TYR A 321 -10.99 14.05 19.98
C TYR A 321 -11.80 14.77 21.06
N ASN A 322 -11.15 15.54 21.92
CA ASN A 322 -11.82 16.29 22.99
C ASN A 322 -12.82 17.28 22.41
N MET A 323 -12.42 18.06 21.41
CA MET A 323 -13.33 19.00 20.75
C MET A 323 -14.49 18.28 20.04
N SER A 324 -14.23 17.14 19.41
CA SER A 324 -15.29 16.33 18.78
C SER A 324 -16.26 15.78 19.82
N LYS A 325 -15.76 15.39 21.00
CA LYS A 325 -16.57 14.88 22.12
C LYS A 325 -17.49 15.96 22.68
N GLU A 326 -17.03 17.19 22.78
CA GLU A 326 -17.85 18.34 23.22
C GLU A 326 -18.99 18.64 22.25
N LEU A 327 -18.79 18.40 20.94
CA LEU A 327 -19.81 18.63 19.91
C LEU A 327 -20.79 17.46 19.75
N LEU A 328 -20.29 16.23 19.70
CA LEU A 328 -21.10 15.04 19.39
C LEU A 328 -21.69 14.36 20.62
N ILE A 329 -21.07 14.53 21.79
CA ILE A 329 -21.46 14.00 23.11
C ILE A 329 -21.46 12.46 23.21
N GLN A 330 -21.98 11.72 22.24
CA GLN A 330 -22.13 10.26 22.28
C GLN A 330 -20.90 9.55 21.70
N ASN A 331 -20.54 8.42 22.32
CA ASN A 331 -19.51 7.52 21.81
C ASN A 331 -20.15 6.31 21.11
N TRP A 332 -19.39 5.70 20.21
CA TRP A 332 -19.76 4.51 19.47
C TRP A 332 -18.70 3.41 19.56
N LYS A 333 -19.16 2.16 19.51
CA LYS A 333 -18.35 0.95 19.33
C LYS A 333 -19.13 -0.08 18.49
N PRO A 334 -18.45 -0.97 17.77
CA PRO A 334 -19.10 -2.07 17.07
C PRO A 334 -19.74 -3.05 18.06
N GLU A 335 -20.74 -3.81 17.60
CA GLU A 335 -21.40 -4.84 18.42
C GLU A 335 -20.46 -6.00 18.76
N HIS A 336 -19.55 -6.33 17.84
CA HIS A 336 -18.58 -7.42 17.97
C HIS A 336 -17.22 -6.97 17.45
N GLU A 337 -16.15 -7.47 18.09
CA GLU A 337 -14.76 -7.30 17.66
C GLU A 337 -14.12 -8.68 17.59
N HIS A 338 -13.43 -8.95 16.47
CA HIS A 338 -12.56 -10.11 16.31
C HIS A 338 -11.19 -9.85 16.95
N GLU A 339 -10.33 -10.87 16.94
CA GLU A 339 -8.97 -10.76 17.44
C GLU A 339 -8.17 -9.62 16.77
N PRO A 340 -7.44 -8.79 17.54
CA PRO A 340 -6.69 -7.67 16.99
C PRO A 340 -5.63 -8.07 15.97
N ALA A 341 -5.65 -7.43 14.80
CA ALA A 341 -4.70 -7.69 13.71
C ALA A 341 -3.58 -6.63 13.58
N PHE A 342 -3.76 -5.44 14.13
CA PHE A 342 -2.79 -4.32 14.05
C PHE A 342 -2.98 -3.26 15.12
#